data_AF-A0A7V9FH25-F1
#
_entry.id   AF-A0A7V9FH25-F1
#
_cell.length_a   1.000
_cell.length_b   1.000
_cell.length_c   1.000
_cell.angle_alpha   90.00
_cell.angle_beta   90.00
_cell.angle_gamma   90.00
#
_symmetry.space_group_name_H-M   'P 1'
#
loop_
_entity.id
_entity.type
_entity.pdbx_description
1 polymer ?
#
loop_
_entity_poly.entity_id
_entity_poly.type
_entity_poly.pdbx_seq_one_letter_code
_entity_poly.pdbx_strand_id
1 'polypeptide(L)'
;MQPDEFRRHGHELVDWIADYFTGVGELPITPAVRPGEIRGRLPESAPDRGEPFEALFRDFREIILPGMTHWNHPGWFAYFPGNNSPPSVLGEMLTAAMGAQCMSWATSPAATELEQVVMDWLRKMMGLPEDFTGVIQDTASTATLVALLSARERATDGRSGARGLANAGPPLAV
;
A
#
# COMPACT_ATOMS: atom_id res chain seq x y z
N MET A 1 3.06 20.16 -15.23
CA MET A 1 2.36 20.87 -14.14
C MET A 1 3.38 21.75 -13.41
N GLN A 2 3.11 23.04 -13.28
CA GLN A 2 3.91 24.00 -12.52
C GLN A 2 3.50 24.00 -11.03
N PRO A 3 4.31 24.54 -10.11
CA PRO A 3 4.00 24.53 -8.68
C PRO A 3 2.63 25.12 -8.29
N ASP A 4 2.19 26.18 -8.96
CA ASP A 4 0.91 26.82 -8.65
C ASP A 4 -0.29 25.98 -9.14
N GLU A 5 -0.14 25.30 -10.27
CA GLU A 5 -1.11 24.30 -10.72
C GLU A 5 -1.15 23.13 -9.74
N PHE A 6 0.00 22.67 -9.27
CA PHE A 6 0.08 21.60 -8.26
C PHE A 6 -0.64 21.99 -6.96
N ARG A 7 -0.46 23.23 -6.46
CA ARG A 7 -1.19 23.71 -5.27
C ARG A 7 -2.69 23.72 -5.51
N ARG A 8 -3.13 24.27 -6.63
CA ARG A 8 -4.55 24.34 -6.98
C ARG A 8 -5.19 22.94 -7.01
N HIS A 9 -4.59 22.01 -7.75
CA HIS A 9 -5.11 20.64 -7.87
C HIS A 9 -4.93 19.82 -6.59
N GLY A 10 -3.85 20.04 -5.85
CA GLY A 10 -3.61 19.40 -4.57
C GLY A 10 -4.69 19.78 -3.55
N HIS A 11 -5.06 21.08 -3.48
CA HIS A 11 -6.17 21.52 -2.62
C HIS A 11 -7.51 20.93 -3.09
N GLU A 12 -7.79 20.95 -4.41
CA GLU A 12 -9.00 20.32 -4.97
C GLU A 12 -9.11 18.83 -4.59
N LEU A 13 -8.01 18.08 -4.65
CA LEU A 13 -7.98 16.68 -4.25
C LEU A 13 -8.17 16.49 -2.74
N VAL A 14 -7.55 17.34 -1.91
CA VAL A 14 -7.71 17.27 -0.45
C VAL A 14 -9.16 17.53 -0.04
N ASP A 15 -9.80 18.53 -0.63
CA ASP A 15 -11.22 18.83 -0.41
C ASP A 15 -12.08 17.64 -0.84
N TRP A 16 -11.83 17.08 -2.03
CA TRP A 16 -12.56 15.89 -2.50
C TRP A 16 -12.36 14.65 -1.60
N ILE A 17 -11.16 14.41 -1.08
CA ILE A 17 -10.88 13.29 -0.15
C ILE A 17 -11.66 13.47 1.15
N ALA A 18 -11.71 14.69 1.69
CA ALA A 18 -12.46 15.00 2.90
C ALA A 18 -13.97 14.77 2.69
N ASP A 19 -14.50 15.25 1.57
CA ASP A 19 -15.89 15.02 1.17
C ASP A 19 -16.18 13.53 0.98
N TYR A 20 -15.28 12.78 0.35
CA TYR A 20 -15.42 11.33 0.21
C TYR A 20 -15.45 10.62 1.57
N PHE A 21 -14.57 10.94 2.50
CA PHE A 21 -14.57 10.31 3.82
C PHE A 21 -15.86 10.53 4.60
N THR A 22 -16.49 11.70 4.47
CA THR A 22 -17.76 12.00 5.15
C THR A 22 -18.97 11.49 4.40
N GLY A 23 -18.91 11.45 3.06
CA GLY A 23 -20.03 11.08 2.19
C GLY A 23 -20.02 9.62 1.70
N VAL A 24 -18.98 8.83 1.95
CA VAL A 24 -18.86 7.46 1.41
C VAL A 24 -20.05 6.58 1.75
N GLY A 25 -20.71 6.80 2.89
CA GLY A 25 -21.91 6.05 3.31
C GLY A 25 -23.14 6.22 2.42
N GLU A 26 -23.14 7.21 1.53
CA GLU A 26 -24.20 7.46 0.56
C GLU A 26 -23.92 6.80 -0.81
N LEU A 27 -22.74 6.19 -0.98
CA LEU A 27 -22.33 5.56 -2.24
C LEU A 27 -22.69 4.07 -2.27
N PRO A 28 -22.96 3.47 -3.44
CA PRO A 28 -23.17 2.03 -3.56
C PRO A 28 -21.93 1.24 -3.12
N ILE A 29 -22.04 0.37 -2.12
CA ILE A 29 -20.91 -0.39 -1.55
C ILE A 29 -20.09 -1.12 -2.63
N THR A 30 -20.79 -1.80 -3.54
CA THR A 30 -20.19 -2.56 -4.66
C THR A 30 -20.75 -2.07 -5.98
N PRO A 31 -19.93 -2.00 -7.04
CA PRO A 31 -20.33 -1.46 -8.32
C PRO A 31 -21.22 -2.44 -9.09
N ALA A 32 -22.18 -1.92 -9.86
CA ALA A 32 -23.06 -2.71 -10.73
C ALA A 32 -22.49 -2.83 -12.16
N VAL A 33 -21.23 -3.26 -12.30
CA VAL A 33 -20.50 -3.32 -13.58
C VAL A 33 -20.12 -4.76 -13.94
N ARG A 34 -19.91 -5.02 -15.24
CA ARG A 34 -19.42 -6.33 -15.71
C ARG A 34 -17.90 -6.33 -15.94
N PRO A 35 -17.23 -7.49 -15.87
CA PRO A 35 -15.83 -7.59 -16.27
C PRO A 35 -15.58 -7.04 -17.68
N GLY A 36 -14.62 -6.12 -17.80
CA GLY A 36 -14.27 -5.45 -19.07
C GLY A 36 -15.01 -4.14 -19.34
N GLU A 37 -16.08 -3.81 -18.60
CA GLU A 37 -16.88 -2.60 -18.83
C GLU A 37 -16.08 -1.31 -18.61
N ILE A 38 -15.35 -1.20 -17.49
CA ILE A 38 -14.49 -0.04 -17.21
C ILE A 38 -13.40 0.11 -18.28
N ARG A 39 -12.78 -0.99 -18.69
CA ARG A 39 -11.77 -1.00 -19.76
C ARG A 39 -12.35 -0.49 -21.08
N GLY A 40 -13.56 -0.91 -21.44
CA GLY A 40 -14.23 -0.47 -22.68
C GLY A 40 -14.60 1.01 -22.71
N ARG A 41 -14.57 1.70 -21.56
CA ARG A 41 -14.79 3.15 -21.45
C ARG A 41 -13.50 3.96 -21.56
N LEU A 42 -12.33 3.31 -21.54
CA LEU A 42 -11.02 3.95 -21.66
C LEU A 42 -10.52 3.89 -23.11
N PRO A 43 -9.65 4.83 -23.53
CA PRO A 43 -9.00 4.76 -24.85
C PRO A 43 -8.20 3.47 -25.06
N GLU A 44 -8.12 2.99 -26.30
CA GLU A 44 -7.36 1.78 -26.64
C GLU A 44 -5.84 1.95 -26.49
N SER A 45 -5.35 3.19 -26.58
CA SER A 45 -3.94 3.55 -26.46
C SER A 45 -3.76 4.73 -25.52
N ALA A 46 -2.60 4.81 -24.88
CA ALA A 46 -2.21 6.00 -24.11
C ALA A 46 -2.13 7.24 -25.02
N PRO A 47 -2.42 8.45 -24.50
CA PRO A 47 -2.35 9.66 -25.29
C PRO A 47 -0.89 10.03 -25.61
N ASP A 48 -0.63 10.48 -26.84
CA ASP A 48 0.71 10.93 -27.26
C ASP A 48 1.16 12.23 -26.56
N ARG A 49 0.21 12.97 -25.98
CA ARG A 49 0.44 14.24 -25.30
C ARG A 49 -0.34 14.26 -23.98
N GLY A 50 0.21 14.97 -22.99
CA GLY A 50 -0.47 15.15 -21.72
C GLY A 50 -1.80 15.89 -21.88
N GLU A 51 -2.77 15.50 -21.07
CA GLU A 51 -4.10 16.13 -20.99
C GLU A 51 -4.21 17.03 -19.74
N PRO A 52 -5.15 17.99 -19.72
CA PRO A 52 -5.44 18.77 -18.53
C PRO A 52 -5.85 17.88 -17.35
N PHE A 53 -5.45 18.26 -16.13
CA PHE A 53 -5.81 17.51 -14.91
C PHE A 53 -7.33 17.42 -14.74
N GLU A 54 -8.07 18.45 -15.15
CA GLU A 54 -9.53 18.48 -15.09
C GLU A 54 -10.17 17.35 -15.92
N ALA A 55 -9.57 16.99 -17.06
CA ALA A 55 -10.02 15.86 -17.86
C ALA A 55 -9.77 14.53 -17.14
N LEU A 56 -8.56 14.36 -16.58
CA LEU A 56 -8.22 13.18 -15.77
C LEU A 56 -9.16 13.02 -14.57
N PHE A 57 -9.43 14.10 -13.86
CA PHE A 57 -10.24 14.06 -12.64
C PHE A 57 -11.74 13.86 -12.94
N ARG A 58 -12.22 14.40 -14.07
CA ARG A 58 -13.55 14.06 -14.61
C ARG A 58 -13.63 12.57 -14.92
N ASP A 59 -12.67 12.02 -15.64
CA ASP A 59 -12.66 10.60 -16.02
C ASP A 59 -12.55 9.69 -14.78
N PHE A 60 -11.79 10.09 -13.77
CA PHE A 60 -11.81 9.43 -12.47
C PHE A 60 -13.23 9.39 -11.87
N ARG A 61 -13.94 10.53 -11.79
CA ARG A 61 -15.29 10.60 -11.21
C ARG A 61 -16.35 9.86 -12.02
N GLU A 62 -16.26 9.91 -13.35
CA GLU A 62 -17.30 9.36 -14.23
C GLU A 62 -17.06 7.90 -14.62
N ILE A 63 -15.79 7.49 -14.76
CA ILE A 63 -15.40 6.17 -15.25
C ILE A 63 -14.90 5.28 -14.12
N ILE A 64 -13.95 5.76 -13.31
CA ILE A 64 -13.26 4.91 -12.34
C ILE A 64 -14.09 4.75 -11.06
N LEU A 65 -14.48 5.85 -10.42
CA LEU A 65 -15.18 5.86 -9.13
C LEU A 65 -16.45 4.98 -9.12
N PRO A 66 -17.33 5.01 -10.14
CA PRO A 66 -18.52 4.14 -10.17
C PRO A 66 -18.20 2.65 -10.32
N GLY A 67 -16.98 2.30 -10.73
CA GLY A 67 -16.47 0.94 -10.83
C GLY A 67 -15.70 0.48 -9.58
N MET A 68 -15.58 1.32 -8.55
CA MET A 68 -14.87 0.99 -7.31
C MET A 68 -15.80 0.33 -6.30
N THR A 69 -15.26 -0.64 -5.55
CA THR A 69 -15.86 -1.08 -4.29
C THR A 69 -15.40 -0.14 -3.18
N HIS A 70 -16.34 0.39 -2.39
CA HIS A 70 -16.03 1.31 -1.30
C HIS A 70 -15.73 0.55 -0.01
N TRP A 71 -14.47 0.13 0.16
CA TRP A 71 -14.00 -0.64 1.33
C TRP A 71 -14.16 0.09 2.67
N ASN A 72 -14.14 1.42 2.66
CA ASN A 72 -14.35 2.26 3.83
C ASN A 72 -15.83 2.65 4.05
N HIS A 73 -16.76 2.09 3.27
CA HIS A 73 -18.18 2.29 3.48
C HIS A 73 -18.62 1.62 4.80
N PRO A 74 -19.44 2.27 5.66
CA PRO A 74 -19.85 1.73 6.97
C PRO A 74 -20.64 0.41 6.90
N GLY A 75 -21.31 0.17 5.78
CA GLY A 75 -21.99 -1.09 5.45
C GLY A 75 -21.13 -2.19 4.81
N TRP A 76 -19.82 -1.99 4.61
CA TRP A 76 -18.94 -3.02 4.07
C TRP A 76 -18.53 -4.05 5.15
N PHE A 77 -19.03 -5.29 5.01
CA PHE A 77 -18.79 -6.38 5.97
C PHE A 77 -18.10 -7.61 5.35
N ALA A 78 -17.50 -7.46 4.17
CA ALA A 78 -16.76 -8.55 3.52
C ALA A 78 -15.26 -8.49 3.84
N TYR A 79 -14.61 -9.66 3.84
CA TYR A 79 -13.17 -9.83 4.09
C TYR A 79 -12.72 -9.27 5.45
N PHE A 80 -11.62 -8.52 5.45
CA PHE A 80 -11.13 -7.74 6.59
C PHE A 80 -11.11 -6.25 6.21
N PRO A 81 -11.17 -5.32 7.20
CA PRO A 81 -11.18 -3.89 6.92
C PRO A 81 -9.96 -3.44 6.10
N GLY A 82 -10.22 -2.67 5.04
CA GLY A 82 -9.20 -1.92 4.32
C GLY A 82 -8.88 -0.63 5.07
N ASN A 83 -7.98 -0.72 6.05
CA ASN A 83 -7.70 0.40 6.95
C ASN A 83 -7.18 1.63 6.18
N ASN A 84 -7.85 2.77 6.36
CA ASN A 84 -7.35 4.08 5.97
C ASN A 84 -7.70 5.11 7.05
N SER A 85 -6.96 6.22 7.06
CA SER A 85 -7.22 7.35 7.97
C SER A 85 -6.66 8.65 7.38
N PRO A 86 -7.22 9.82 7.72
CA PRO A 86 -6.66 11.09 7.25
C PRO A 86 -5.16 11.27 7.54
N PRO A 87 -4.63 10.93 8.74
CA PRO A 87 -3.19 10.97 8.99
C PRO A 87 -2.37 10.06 8.07
N SER A 88 -2.85 8.84 7.76
CA SER A 88 -2.14 7.94 6.85
C SER A 88 -2.08 8.48 5.42
N VAL A 89 -3.14 9.13 4.93
CA VAL A 89 -3.15 9.77 3.60
C VAL A 89 -2.14 10.92 3.55
N LEU A 90 -2.08 11.75 4.59
CA LEU A 90 -1.08 12.84 4.66
C LEU A 90 0.34 12.29 4.75
N GLY A 91 0.56 11.19 5.46
CA GLY A 91 1.84 10.48 5.49
C GLY A 91 2.27 10.01 4.09
N GLU A 92 1.34 9.42 3.33
CA GLU A 92 1.61 8.99 1.95
C GLU A 92 1.96 10.17 1.05
N MET A 93 1.29 11.32 1.18
CA MET A 93 1.62 12.54 0.43
C MET A 93 3.06 13.00 0.69
N LEU A 94 3.53 12.94 1.94
CA LEU A 94 4.91 13.29 2.29
C LEU A 94 5.91 12.31 1.67
N THR A 95 5.66 11.00 1.81
CA THR A 95 6.52 9.95 1.25
C THR A 95 6.63 10.09 -0.27
N ALA A 96 5.50 10.29 -0.95
CA ALA A 96 5.45 10.50 -2.39
C ALA A 96 6.18 11.77 -2.84
N ALA A 97 6.02 12.89 -2.12
CA ALA A 97 6.68 14.16 -2.44
C ALA A 97 8.21 14.07 -2.34
N MET A 98 8.73 13.30 -1.38
CA MET A 98 10.18 13.10 -1.22
C MET A 98 10.76 12.11 -2.24
N GLY A 99 9.93 11.29 -2.88
CA GLY A 99 10.41 10.16 -3.70
C GLY A 99 11.33 9.24 -2.90
N ALA A 100 11.00 9.02 -1.62
CA ALA A 100 11.91 8.42 -0.66
C ALA A 100 12.34 7.00 -1.08
N GLN A 101 13.66 6.78 -1.15
CA GLN A 101 14.25 5.49 -1.48
C GLN A 101 15.01 4.95 -0.26
N CYS A 102 14.45 3.95 0.40
CA CYS A 102 14.85 3.50 1.73
C CYS A 102 15.53 2.12 1.71
N MET A 103 16.29 1.80 0.65
CA MET A 103 16.90 0.48 0.44
C MET A 103 18.00 0.15 1.47
N SER A 104 18.66 1.19 1.99
CA SER A 104 19.67 1.06 3.03
C SER A 104 19.71 2.33 3.88
N TRP A 105 20.34 2.24 5.05
CA TRP A 105 20.52 3.40 5.91
C TRP A 105 21.15 4.58 5.15
N ALA A 106 22.15 4.33 4.30
CA ALA A 106 22.85 5.39 3.56
C ALA A 106 21.96 6.13 2.54
N THR A 107 20.88 5.50 2.04
CA THR A 107 20.00 6.15 1.05
C THR A 107 18.92 7.01 1.70
N SER A 108 18.55 6.74 2.95
CA SER A 108 17.60 7.54 3.74
C SER A 108 17.72 7.22 5.24
N PRO A 109 18.69 7.82 5.96
CA PRO A 109 18.96 7.51 7.37
C PRO A 109 17.73 7.69 8.27
N ALA A 110 17.06 8.84 8.13
CA ALA A 110 15.88 9.18 8.93
C ALA A 110 14.73 8.19 8.74
N ALA A 111 14.56 7.64 7.53
CA ALA A 111 13.51 6.65 7.28
C ALA A 111 13.80 5.32 8.01
N THR A 112 15.06 4.86 7.97
CA THR A 112 15.47 3.64 8.68
C THR A 112 15.33 3.79 10.19
N GLU A 113 15.80 4.91 10.75
CA GLU A 113 15.75 5.16 12.19
C GLU A 113 14.32 5.40 12.68
N LEU A 114 13.51 6.13 11.92
CA LEU A 114 12.09 6.33 12.25
C LEU A 114 11.33 5.00 12.26
N GLU A 115 11.59 4.11 11.30
CA GLU A 115 10.96 2.79 11.28
C GLU A 115 11.31 1.98 12.55
N GLN A 116 12.59 1.95 12.95
CA GLN A 116 13.02 1.27 14.17
C GLN A 116 12.27 1.80 15.40
N VAL A 117 12.19 3.12 15.55
CA VAL A 117 11.49 3.76 16.67
C VAL A 117 9.99 3.44 16.67
N VAL A 118 9.34 3.50 15.50
CA VAL A 118 7.91 3.19 15.37
C VAL A 118 7.63 1.72 15.64
N MET A 119 8.48 0.81 15.17
CA MET A 119 8.36 -0.62 15.47
C MET A 119 8.57 -0.92 16.95
N ASP A 120 9.47 -0.21 17.63
CA ASP A 120 9.63 -0.28 19.08
C ASP A 120 8.40 0.22 19.84
N TRP A 121 7.76 1.30 19.36
CA TRP A 121 6.50 1.76 19.92
C TRP A 121 5.40 0.73 19.74
N LEU A 122 5.27 0.15 18.54
CA LEU A 122 4.28 -0.89 18.25
C LEU A 122 4.50 -2.14 19.12
N ARG A 123 5.75 -2.59 19.26
CA ARG A 123 6.12 -3.70 20.16
C ARG A 123 5.62 -3.46 21.58
N LYS A 124 5.86 -2.25 22.12
CA LYS A 124 5.42 -1.86 23.47
C LYS A 124 3.89 -1.79 23.57
N MET A 125 3.21 -1.22 22.58
CA MET A 125 1.75 -1.14 22.53
C MET A 125 1.08 -2.52 22.52
N MET A 126 1.72 -3.50 21.86
CA MET A 126 1.25 -4.89 21.79
C MET A 126 1.65 -5.74 23.01
N GLY A 127 2.45 -5.20 23.94
CA GLY A 127 2.93 -5.94 25.11
C GLY A 127 3.90 -7.08 24.80
N LEU A 128 4.65 -6.99 23.68
CA LEU A 128 5.60 -8.02 23.27
C LEU A 128 6.92 -7.94 24.08
N PRO A 129 7.65 -9.06 24.26
CA PRO A 129 8.94 -9.08 24.96
C PRO A 129 9.98 -8.11 24.39
N GLU A 130 10.96 -7.70 25.21
CA GLU A 130 11.98 -6.72 24.80
C GLU A 130 12.94 -7.23 23.73
N ASP A 131 13.16 -8.55 23.66
CA ASP A 131 14.04 -9.17 22.68
C ASP A 131 13.44 -9.22 21.25
N PHE A 132 12.18 -8.81 21.09
CA PHE A 132 11.54 -8.72 19.77
C PHE A 132 11.96 -7.43 19.06
N THR A 133 12.33 -7.54 17.79
CA THR A 133 12.55 -6.41 16.88
C THR A 133 11.58 -6.51 15.69
N GLY A 134 11.41 -5.42 14.96
CA GLY A 134 10.44 -5.34 13.87
C GLY A 134 10.97 -4.56 12.66
N VAL A 135 10.35 -4.85 11.52
CA VAL A 135 10.54 -4.18 10.24
C VAL A 135 9.17 -4.08 9.57
N ILE A 136 8.91 -3.01 8.83
CA ILE A 136 7.66 -2.88 8.07
C ILE A 136 7.77 -3.75 6.81
N GLN A 137 6.76 -4.60 6.58
CA GLN A 137 6.60 -5.41 5.38
C GLN A 137 5.37 -4.91 4.62
N ASP A 138 5.36 -5.10 3.30
CA ASP A 138 4.25 -4.69 2.44
C ASP A 138 2.97 -5.50 2.71
N THR A 139 3.10 -6.79 3.06
CA THR A 139 1.98 -7.67 3.39
C THR A 139 2.35 -8.71 4.45
N ALA A 140 1.33 -9.33 5.05
CA ALA A 140 1.55 -10.50 5.90
C ALA A 140 2.10 -11.72 5.13
N SER A 141 1.80 -11.83 3.83
CA SER A 141 2.24 -12.93 2.97
C SER A 141 3.75 -12.90 2.72
N THR A 142 4.30 -11.74 2.42
CA THR A 142 5.75 -11.54 2.25
C THR A 142 6.49 -11.68 3.57
N ALA A 143 5.94 -11.17 4.68
CA ALA A 143 6.49 -11.39 6.01
C ALA A 143 6.57 -12.90 6.36
N THR A 144 5.50 -13.66 6.04
CA THR A 144 5.47 -15.12 6.23
C THR A 144 6.50 -15.82 5.35
N LEU A 145 6.65 -15.40 4.09
CA LEU A 145 7.67 -15.93 3.19
C LEU A 145 9.08 -15.67 3.75
N VAL A 146 9.38 -14.47 4.22
CA VAL A 146 10.67 -14.12 4.85
C VAL A 146 10.92 -15.00 6.07
N ALA A 147 9.91 -15.21 6.92
CA ALA A 147 10.03 -16.10 8.07
C ALA A 147 10.32 -17.55 7.66
N LEU A 148 9.64 -18.09 6.65
CA LEU A 148 9.87 -19.43 6.12
C LEU A 148 11.27 -19.59 5.52
N LEU A 149 11.74 -18.60 4.75
CA LEU A 149 13.09 -18.59 4.19
C LEU A 149 14.14 -18.57 5.30
N SER A 150 13.94 -17.73 6.32
CA SER A 150 14.86 -17.64 7.47
C SER A 150 14.90 -18.96 8.27
N ALA A 151 13.75 -19.58 8.50
CA ALA A 151 13.64 -20.88 9.15
C ALA A 151 14.33 -21.98 8.32
N ARG A 152 14.15 -21.99 7.00
CA ARG A 152 14.81 -22.92 6.08
C ARG A 152 16.32 -22.76 6.11
N GLU A 153 16.85 -21.54 6.01
CA GLU A 153 18.30 -21.32 6.06
C GLU A 153 18.88 -21.75 7.40
N ARG A 154 18.19 -21.47 8.51
CA ARG A 154 18.58 -21.95 9.83
C ARG A 154 18.60 -23.48 9.92
N ALA A 155 17.55 -24.15 9.44
CA ALA A 155 17.42 -25.61 9.52
C ALA A 155 18.43 -26.34 8.61
N THR A 156 18.84 -25.70 7.51
CA THR A 156 19.79 -26.26 6.54
C THR A 156 21.21 -25.74 6.72
N ASP A 157 21.45 -24.88 7.72
CA ASP A 157 22.75 -24.26 7.98
C ASP A 157 23.30 -23.57 6.72
N GLY A 158 22.43 -22.81 6.03
CA GLY A 158 22.74 -22.05 4.82
C GLY A 158 22.96 -22.87 3.54
N ARG A 159 22.85 -24.21 3.59
CA ARG A 159 23.23 -25.08 2.47
C ARG A 159 22.17 -25.19 1.37
N SER A 160 20.94 -24.75 1.63
CA SER A 160 19.81 -25.00 0.72
C SER A 160 20.00 -24.36 -0.66
N GLY A 161 20.56 -23.16 -0.74
CA GLY A 161 20.79 -22.45 -2.01
C GLY A 161 21.85 -23.11 -2.90
N ALA A 162 22.90 -23.69 -2.30
CA ALA A 162 24.01 -24.29 -3.04
C ALA A 162 23.79 -25.79 -3.36
N ARG A 163 23.10 -26.53 -2.49
CA ARG A 163 22.98 -28.00 -2.59
C ARG A 163 21.58 -28.47 -3.01
N GLY A 164 20.62 -27.55 -3.06
CA GLY A 164 19.21 -27.88 -3.20
C GLY A 164 18.64 -28.51 -1.93
N LEU A 165 17.33 -28.38 -1.74
CA LEU A 165 16.65 -28.84 -0.52
C LEU A 165 16.80 -30.34 -0.25
N ALA A 166 16.84 -31.16 -1.30
CA ALA A 166 16.99 -32.61 -1.18
C ALA A 166 18.34 -33.05 -0.57
N ASN A 167 19.38 -32.21 -0.64
CA ASN A 167 20.74 -32.54 -0.20
C ASN A 167 21.24 -31.62 0.92
N ALA A 168 20.36 -30.81 1.52
CA ALA A 168 20.74 -29.77 2.47
C ALA A 168 20.65 -30.19 3.96
N GLY A 169 20.09 -31.37 4.24
CA GLY A 169 19.89 -31.88 5.59
C GLY A 169 18.79 -32.93 5.67
N PRO A 170 18.33 -33.28 6.88
CA PRO A 170 17.14 -34.12 7.04
C PRO A 170 15.90 -33.45 6.41
N PRO A 171 14.85 -34.23 6.07
CA PRO A 171 13.61 -33.67 5.53
C PRO A 171 13.06 -32.56 6.43
N LEU A 172 12.77 -31.41 5.83
CA LEU A 172 12.12 -30.31 6.52
C LEU A 172 10.64 -30.64 6.69
N ALA A 173 10.14 -30.54 7.92
CA ALA A 173 8.73 -30.68 8.26
C ALA A 173 8.25 -29.43 9.01
N VAL A 174 6.98 -29.07 8.81
CA VAL A 174 6.27 -28.03 9.56
C VAL A 174 5.43 -28.68 10.63
#